data_AF-A0A7Z6XHU0-F1
#
_entry.id   AF-A0A7Z6XHU0-F1
#
_cell.length_a   1.000
_cell.length_b   1.000
_cell.length_c   1.000
_cell.angle_alpha   90.00
_cell.angle_beta   90.00
_cell.angle_gamma   90.00
#
_symmetry.space_group_name_H-M   'P 1'
#
loop_
_entity.id
_entity.type
_entity.pdbx_description
1 polymer ?
#
loop_
_entity_poly.entity_id
_entity_poly.type
_entity_poly.pdbx_seq_one_letter_code
_entity_poly.pdbx_strand_id
1 'polypeptide(L)'
;MGTRLSRITAEAVQHAVFRALLDAGFAAYTQGRETLILSPAMARRALARHAHLVDLGVYTAVSPMRQFAGWWAPCPLCRWTMRAIPKGRHTAELLCEDVRHVERGARFRMSSQDGQWRLEPCGGEIRDAPELLPVEGHIALSYGLWQWIVVPGLLEIELKDLAEAAGAEVRLWPFGDSYDLHIAKNGVTWRVDVKTWADPQGIAEQMRNDPEGCSGLILVIPEHLSGYTGVLARVLGPLGARVITDVALINEVIAA
;
A
#
# COMPACT_ATOMS: atom_id res chain seq x y z
N MET A 1 10.49 -21.03 -7.67
CA MET A 1 11.27 -20.17 -8.59
C MET A 1 10.46 -19.00 -9.17
N GLY A 2 9.12 -19.08 -9.32
CA GLY A 2 8.31 -17.98 -9.89
C GLY A 2 8.16 -16.72 -9.02
N THR A 3 8.08 -16.86 -7.69
CA THR A 3 7.79 -15.76 -6.75
C THR A 3 8.93 -14.74 -6.61
N ARG A 4 10.20 -15.19 -6.74
CA ARG A 4 11.38 -14.33 -6.63
C ARG A 4 11.55 -13.47 -7.88
N LEU A 5 11.34 -14.03 -9.07
CA LEU A 5 11.38 -13.29 -10.34
C LEU A 5 10.24 -12.28 -10.44
N SER A 6 9.02 -12.65 -10.03
CA SER A 6 7.88 -11.72 -10.00
C SER A 6 8.06 -10.57 -9.00
N ARG A 7 8.82 -10.80 -7.92
CA ARG A 7 9.18 -9.78 -6.94
C ARG A 7 10.25 -8.82 -7.48
N ILE A 8 11.31 -9.36 -8.08
CA ILE A 8 12.38 -8.56 -8.71
C ILE A 8 11.81 -7.65 -9.81
N THR A 9 10.90 -8.16 -10.65
CA THR A 9 10.29 -7.35 -11.71
C THR A 9 9.39 -6.26 -11.13
N ALA A 10 8.73 -6.50 -10.01
CA ALA A 10 7.80 -5.54 -9.43
C ALA A 10 8.50 -4.47 -8.58
N GLU A 11 9.55 -4.82 -7.83
CA GLU A 11 10.46 -3.86 -7.17
C GLU A 11 11.16 -2.97 -8.20
N ALA A 12 11.60 -3.53 -9.33
CA ALA A 12 12.18 -2.74 -10.43
C ALA A 12 11.16 -1.76 -11.04
N VAL A 13 9.89 -2.17 -11.17
CA VAL A 13 8.80 -1.30 -11.64
C VAL A 13 8.51 -0.18 -10.64
N GLN A 14 8.47 -0.47 -9.33
CA GLN A 14 8.36 0.56 -8.30
C GLN A 14 9.50 1.59 -8.40
N HIS A 15 10.76 1.12 -8.43
CA HIS A 15 11.92 2.01 -8.52
C HIS A 15 11.88 2.87 -9.79
N ALA A 16 11.44 2.32 -10.92
CA ALA A 16 11.29 3.08 -12.16
C ALA A 16 10.23 4.19 -12.03
N VAL A 17 9.07 3.89 -11.40
CA VAL A 17 8.02 4.88 -11.15
C VAL A 17 8.52 5.98 -10.21
N PHE A 18 9.15 5.62 -9.09
CA PHE A 18 9.65 6.60 -8.13
C PHE A 18 10.77 7.47 -8.73
N ARG A 19 11.69 6.89 -9.50
CA ARG A 19 12.71 7.67 -10.20
C ARG A 19 12.10 8.66 -11.18
N ALA A 20 11.16 8.23 -12.01
CA ALA A 20 10.54 9.11 -12.99
C ALA A 20 9.73 10.25 -12.33
N LEU A 21 9.12 9.99 -11.17
CA LEU A 21 8.48 11.00 -10.35
C LEU A 21 9.50 11.98 -9.71
N LEU A 22 10.64 11.48 -9.23
CA LEU A 22 11.73 12.31 -8.68
C LEU A 22 12.38 13.19 -9.75
N ASP A 23 12.56 12.69 -10.97
CA ASP A 23 13.09 13.44 -12.11
C ASP A 23 12.18 14.64 -12.47
N ALA A 24 10.88 14.55 -12.19
CA ALA A 24 9.92 15.64 -12.31
C ALA A 24 9.95 16.64 -11.13
N GLY A 25 10.76 16.37 -10.11
CA GLY A 25 10.94 17.21 -8.93
C GLY A 25 10.27 16.66 -7.66
N PHE A 26 10.77 17.09 -6.50
CA PHE A 26 10.32 16.56 -5.19
C PHE A 26 8.81 16.75 -4.94
N ALA A 27 8.23 17.88 -5.35
CA ALA A 27 6.79 18.10 -5.20
C ALA A 27 5.96 17.13 -6.06
N ALA A 28 6.40 16.85 -7.29
CA ALA A 28 5.75 15.87 -8.17
C ALA A 28 5.89 14.44 -7.60
N TYR A 29 7.02 14.15 -6.97
CA TYR A 29 7.24 12.89 -6.27
C TYR A 29 6.27 12.68 -5.10
N THR A 30 6.19 13.62 -4.17
CA THR A 30 5.28 13.52 -3.02
C THR A 30 3.83 13.44 -3.48
N GLN A 31 3.38 14.36 -4.34
CA GLN A 31 1.99 14.39 -4.81
C GLN A 31 1.65 13.14 -5.65
N GLY A 32 2.59 12.69 -6.49
CA GLY A 32 2.44 11.52 -7.34
C GLY A 32 2.32 10.24 -6.52
N ARG A 33 3.24 10.00 -5.57
CA ARG A 33 3.21 8.83 -4.68
C ARG A 33 1.93 8.81 -3.84
N GLU A 34 1.56 9.94 -3.24
CA GLU A 34 0.31 10.06 -2.48
C GLU A 34 -0.92 9.74 -3.35
N THR A 35 -0.97 10.26 -4.59
CA THR A 35 -2.06 9.96 -5.52
C THR A 35 -2.13 8.46 -5.87
N LEU A 36 -0.99 7.81 -6.11
CA LEU A 36 -0.95 6.38 -6.39
C LEU A 36 -1.50 5.55 -5.22
N ILE A 37 -1.17 5.95 -3.99
CA ILE A 37 -1.61 5.26 -2.76
C ILE A 37 -3.10 5.48 -2.50
N LEU A 38 -3.57 6.74 -2.57
CA LEU A 38 -4.93 7.11 -2.16
C LEU A 38 -5.98 6.92 -3.26
N SER A 39 -5.54 6.85 -4.53
CA SER A 39 -6.40 6.67 -5.72
C SER A 39 -5.90 5.53 -6.62
N PRO A 40 -5.79 4.28 -6.13
CA PRO A 40 -5.24 3.17 -6.91
C PRO A 40 -6.20 2.64 -7.99
N ALA A 41 -7.46 3.07 -7.96
CA ALA A 41 -8.42 2.94 -9.04
C ALA A 41 -9.23 4.24 -9.13
N MET A 42 -9.59 4.65 -10.35
CA MET A 42 -10.32 5.90 -10.58
C MET A 42 -11.05 5.91 -11.93
N ALA A 43 -11.93 6.89 -12.12
CA ALA A 43 -12.47 7.19 -13.43
C ALA A 43 -11.35 7.69 -14.37
N ARG A 44 -11.34 7.24 -15.63
CA ARG A 44 -10.34 7.62 -16.64
C ARG A 44 -10.22 9.12 -16.83
N ARG A 45 -11.35 9.85 -16.79
CA ARG A 45 -11.38 11.32 -16.86
C ARG A 45 -10.68 12.00 -15.69
N ALA A 46 -10.60 11.36 -14.53
CA ALA A 46 -9.93 11.92 -13.36
C ALA A 46 -8.40 11.93 -13.54
N LEU A 47 -7.85 10.94 -14.25
CA LEU A 47 -6.42 10.83 -14.52
C LEU A 47 -5.86 12.04 -15.29
N ALA A 48 -6.68 12.66 -16.16
CA ALA A 48 -6.27 13.86 -16.90
C ALA A 48 -5.87 15.05 -16.01
N ARG A 49 -6.27 15.05 -14.72
CA ARG A 49 -5.85 16.05 -13.73
C ARG A 49 -4.46 15.79 -13.14
N HIS A 50 -3.86 14.64 -13.45
CA HIS A 50 -2.57 14.18 -12.95
C HIS A 50 -1.60 13.97 -14.11
N ALA A 51 -1.16 15.06 -14.75
CA ALA A 51 -0.35 15.01 -15.97
C ALA A 51 0.87 14.07 -15.84
N HIS A 52 1.61 14.15 -14.74
CA HIS A 52 2.76 13.27 -14.49
C HIS A 52 2.39 11.78 -14.45
N LEU A 53 1.21 11.41 -13.95
CA LEU A 53 0.80 10.00 -13.88
C LEU A 53 0.27 9.48 -15.23
N VAL A 54 -0.23 10.38 -16.09
CA VAL A 54 -0.61 10.05 -17.47
C VAL A 54 0.62 9.57 -18.23
N ASP A 55 1.71 10.34 -18.16
CA ASP A 55 2.94 10.06 -18.91
C ASP A 55 3.64 8.76 -18.46
N LEU A 56 3.49 8.40 -17.18
CA LEU A 56 4.04 7.15 -16.63
C LEU A 56 3.29 5.90 -17.09
N GLY A 57 2.05 6.01 -17.60
CA GLY A 57 1.28 4.86 -18.07
C GLY A 57 0.94 3.81 -16.99
N VAL A 58 0.98 4.20 -15.72
CA VAL A 58 0.84 3.29 -14.55
C VAL A 58 -0.59 2.80 -14.31
N TYR A 59 -1.58 3.52 -14.82
CA TYR A 59 -2.98 3.10 -14.79
C TYR A 59 -3.36 2.39 -16.08
N THR A 60 -3.95 1.22 -15.94
CA THR A 60 -4.39 0.38 -17.05
C THR A 60 -5.89 0.06 -16.93
N ALA A 61 -6.46 -0.61 -17.93
CA ALA A 61 -7.84 -1.06 -17.84
C ALA A 61 -8.03 -2.03 -16.65
N VAL A 62 -9.22 -2.02 -16.04
CA VAL A 62 -9.55 -2.96 -14.96
C VAL A 62 -9.40 -4.39 -15.48
N SER A 63 -8.55 -5.19 -14.83
CA SER A 63 -8.24 -6.55 -15.26
C SER A 63 -9.51 -7.42 -15.34
N PRO A 64 -9.61 -8.36 -16.31
CA PRO A 64 -10.72 -9.32 -16.38
C PRO A 64 -10.95 -10.13 -15.10
N MET A 65 -9.90 -10.35 -14.29
CA MET A 65 -9.99 -11.05 -13.01
C MET A 65 -10.55 -10.18 -11.87
N ARG A 66 -10.79 -8.90 -12.13
CA ARG A 66 -11.24 -7.88 -11.17
C ARG A 66 -12.64 -7.38 -11.45
N GLN A 67 -13.33 -8.02 -12.39
CA GLN A 67 -14.65 -7.60 -12.85
C GLN A 67 -15.55 -8.80 -13.07
N PHE A 68 -16.84 -8.57 -12.95
CA PHE A 68 -17.88 -9.55 -13.23
C PHE A 68 -19.08 -8.87 -13.85
N ALA A 69 -19.57 -9.41 -14.97
CA ALA A 69 -20.72 -8.87 -15.70
C ALA A 69 -20.61 -7.36 -16.05
N GLY A 70 -19.41 -6.86 -16.33
CA GLY A 70 -19.16 -5.45 -16.66
C GLY A 70 -19.03 -4.51 -15.46
N TRP A 71 -19.01 -5.05 -14.25
CA TRP A 71 -18.92 -4.30 -13.00
C TRP A 71 -17.67 -4.67 -12.21
N TRP A 72 -17.22 -3.74 -11.37
CA TRP A 72 -16.16 -3.94 -10.39
C TRP A 72 -16.50 -3.17 -9.11
N ALA A 73 -15.78 -3.45 -8.03
CA ALA A 73 -15.91 -2.65 -6.81
C ALA A 73 -14.54 -2.43 -6.14
N PRO A 74 -14.31 -1.24 -5.55
CA PRO A 74 -13.12 -0.96 -4.78
C PRO A 74 -13.17 -1.67 -3.43
N CYS A 75 -12.02 -2.12 -2.95
CA CYS A 75 -11.89 -2.55 -1.56
C CYS A 75 -12.12 -1.34 -0.63
N PRO A 76 -12.93 -1.44 0.44
CA PRO A 76 -13.15 -0.33 1.36
C PRO A 76 -11.90 0.15 2.11
N LEU A 77 -10.87 -0.70 2.22
CA LEU A 77 -9.64 -0.40 2.96
C LEU A 77 -8.55 0.18 2.05
N CYS A 78 -8.25 -0.48 0.93
CA CYS A 78 -7.19 0.00 0.02
C CYS A 78 -7.69 0.71 -1.24
N ARG A 79 -9.01 0.80 -1.47
CA ARG A 79 -9.66 1.39 -2.66
C ARG A 79 -9.29 0.76 -4.01
N TRP A 80 -8.40 -0.23 -4.01
CA TRP A 80 -8.03 -0.93 -5.23
C TRP A 80 -9.08 -1.96 -5.62
N THR A 81 -9.05 -2.37 -6.89
CA THR A 81 -10.03 -3.28 -7.47
C THR A 81 -10.02 -4.63 -6.75
N MET A 82 -11.18 -5.12 -6.30
CA MET A 82 -11.30 -6.46 -5.71
C MET A 82 -11.20 -7.56 -6.79
N ARG A 83 -10.69 -8.74 -6.43
CA ARG A 83 -10.72 -9.93 -7.30
C ARG A 83 -12.15 -10.44 -7.39
N ALA A 84 -12.60 -10.74 -8.61
CA ALA A 84 -13.88 -11.37 -8.87
C ALA A 84 -13.72 -12.88 -9.06
N ILE A 85 -14.48 -13.66 -8.29
CA ILE A 85 -14.52 -15.13 -8.36
C ILE A 85 -15.94 -15.54 -8.75
N PRO A 86 -16.19 -15.91 -10.02
CA PRO A 86 -17.50 -16.38 -10.47
C PRO A 86 -17.97 -17.60 -9.67
N LYS A 87 -19.24 -17.58 -9.22
CA LYS A 87 -19.90 -18.72 -8.55
C LYS A 87 -21.08 -19.27 -9.35
N GLY A 88 -21.47 -18.57 -10.42
CA GLY A 88 -22.55 -18.93 -11.32
C GLY A 88 -22.75 -17.84 -12.37
N ARG A 89 -23.83 -17.93 -13.15
CA ARG A 89 -24.15 -16.94 -14.20
C ARG A 89 -24.52 -15.56 -13.64
N HIS A 90 -25.18 -15.54 -12.48
CA HIS A 90 -25.71 -14.34 -11.84
C HIS A 90 -25.13 -14.09 -10.46
N THR A 91 -24.01 -14.75 -10.15
CA THR A 91 -23.37 -14.69 -8.84
C THR A 91 -21.85 -14.75 -8.93
N ALA A 92 -21.21 -13.91 -8.14
CA ALA A 92 -19.76 -13.92 -7.95
C ALA A 92 -19.43 -13.55 -6.51
N GLU A 93 -18.17 -13.73 -6.15
CA GLU A 93 -17.60 -13.28 -4.89
C GLU A 93 -16.52 -12.25 -5.20
N LEU A 94 -16.58 -11.09 -4.56
CA LEU A 94 -15.56 -10.04 -4.67
C LEU A 94 -14.76 -9.99 -3.38
N LEU A 95 -13.43 -10.03 -3.45
CA LEU A 95 -12.58 -9.94 -2.28
C LEU A 95 -11.27 -9.20 -2.54
N CYS A 96 -10.73 -8.54 -1.52
CA CYS A 96 -9.41 -7.94 -1.60
C CYS A 96 -8.32 -9.03 -1.72
N GLU A 97 -7.23 -8.73 -2.43
CA GLU A 97 -6.08 -9.67 -2.49
C GLU A 97 -5.25 -9.66 -1.22
N ASP A 98 -5.32 -8.56 -0.46
CA ASP A 98 -4.69 -8.51 0.83
C ASP A 98 -5.54 -9.34 1.82
N VAL A 99 -4.97 -10.46 2.25
CA VAL A 99 -5.62 -11.38 3.20
C VAL A 99 -6.04 -10.65 4.46
N ARG A 100 -5.29 -9.64 4.90
CA ARG A 100 -5.60 -8.84 6.10
C ARG A 100 -6.87 -8.01 5.90
N HIS A 101 -7.09 -7.51 4.69
CA HIS A 101 -8.34 -6.83 4.36
C HIS A 101 -9.50 -7.81 4.30
N VAL A 102 -9.29 -9.03 3.80
CA VAL A 102 -10.32 -10.08 3.79
C VAL A 102 -10.71 -10.49 5.21
N GLU A 103 -9.75 -10.64 6.12
CA GLU A 103 -9.98 -10.95 7.54
C GLU A 103 -10.82 -9.86 8.23
N ARG A 104 -10.60 -8.59 7.87
CA ARG A 104 -11.43 -7.46 8.34
C ARG A 104 -12.81 -7.36 7.67
N GLY A 105 -13.10 -8.20 6.68
CA GLY A 105 -14.41 -8.27 6.01
C GLY A 105 -14.46 -7.63 4.63
N ALA A 106 -13.34 -7.35 3.96
CA ALA A 106 -13.31 -6.88 2.57
C ALA A 106 -13.59 -8.03 1.59
N ARG A 107 -14.76 -8.66 1.77
CA ARG A 107 -15.26 -9.82 1.05
C ARG A 107 -16.78 -9.69 0.91
N PHE A 108 -17.27 -9.74 -0.32
CA PHE A 108 -18.66 -9.48 -0.65
C PHE A 108 -19.20 -10.54 -1.61
N ARG A 109 -20.46 -10.90 -1.44
CA ARG A 109 -21.22 -11.66 -2.42
C ARG A 109 -21.84 -10.69 -3.41
N MET A 110 -21.59 -10.90 -4.69
CA MET A 110 -22.23 -10.21 -5.78
C MET A 110 -23.34 -11.08 -6.36
N SER A 111 -24.55 -10.55 -6.46
CA SER A 111 -25.71 -11.23 -7.03
C SER A 111 -26.53 -10.30 -7.90
N SER A 112 -27.24 -10.87 -8.89
CA SER A 112 -28.20 -10.14 -9.72
C SER A 112 -29.61 -10.64 -9.48
N GLN A 113 -30.54 -9.71 -9.23
CA GLN A 113 -31.98 -9.95 -9.25
C GLN A 113 -32.61 -8.98 -10.26
N ASP A 114 -33.36 -9.50 -11.24
CA ASP A 114 -34.02 -8.71 -12.29
C ASP A 114 -33.07 -7.75 -13.06
N GLY A 115 -31.82 -8.19 -13.27
CA GLY A 115 -30.78 -7.43 -13.96
C GLY A 115 -30.10 -6.35 -13.09
N GLN A 116 -30.51 -6.18 -11.83
CA GLN A 116 -29.86 -5.30 -10.88
C GLN A 116 -28.82 -6.05 -10.06
N TRP A 117 -27.56 -5.60 -10.16
CA TRP A 117 -26.46 -6.16 -9.39
C TRP A 117 -26.34 -5.50 -8.01
N ARG A 118 -26.09 -6.30 -6.98
CA ARG A 118 -25.91 -5.85 -5.60
C ARG A 118 -24.74 -6.56 -4.95
N LEU A 119 -24.17 -5.90 -3.94
CA LEU A 119 -23.13 -6.44 -3.08
C LEU A 119 -23.65 -6.62 -1.66
N GLU A 120 -23.39 -7.78 -1.08
CA GLU A 120 -23.70 -8.11 0.31
C GLU A 120 -22.41 -8.49 1.03
N PRO A 121 -22.12 -7.95 2.22
CA PRO A 121 -20.97 -8.37 3.02
C PRO A 121 -21.04 -9.87 3.38
N CYS A 122 -19.91 -10.56 3.29
CA CYS A 122 -19.80 -11.98 3.66
C CYS A 122 -19.48 -12.21 5.16
N GLY A 123 -19.39 -11.15 5.96
CA GLY A 123 -18.99 -11.17 7.37
C GLY A 123 -17.80 -10.23 7.65
N GLY A 124 -17.33 -10.22 8.90
CA GLY A 124 -16.25 -9.34 9.35
C GLY A 124 -16.74 -8.00 9.91
N GLU A 125 -15.80 -7.06 10.07
CA GLU A 125 -16.03 -5.73 10.65
C GLU A 125 -16.71 -4.80 9.64
N ILE A 126 -16.38 -4.94 8.36
CA ILE A 126 -16.93 -4.10 7.29
C ILE A 126 -18.38 -4.49 7.01
N ARG A 127 -19.31 -3.58 7.30
CA ARG A 127 -20.76 -3.76 7.10
C ARG A 127 -21.30 -3.06 5.87
N ASP A 128 -20.67 -1.96 5.46
CA ASP A 128 -21.10 -1.21 4.29
C ASP A 128 -20.44 -1.78 3.04
N ALA A 129 -21.28 -2.23 2.11
CA ALA A 129 -20.78 -2.68 0.82
C ALA A 129 -20.30 -1.47 0.00
N PRO A 130 -19.13 -1.57 -0.66
CA PRO A 130 -18.66 -0.52 -1.55
C PRO A 130 -19.62 -0.37 -2.73
N GLU A 131 -19.61 0.81 -3.34
CA GLU A 131 -20.36 1.04 -4.57
C GLU A 131 -19.88 0.09 -5.68
N LEU A 132 -20.84 -0.51 -6.38
CA LEU A 132 -20.57 -1.29 -7.57
C LEU A 132 -20.50 -0.35 -8.77
N LEU A 133 -19.35 -0.31 -9.43
CA LEU A 133 -19.03 0.64 -10.49
C LEU A 133 -18.92 -0.05 -11.85
N PRO A 134 -19.33 0.61 -12.95
CA PRO A 134 -19.12 0.06 -14.28
C PRO A 134 -17.62 0.00 -14.59
N VAL A 135 -17.18 -1.04 -15.28
CA VAL A 135 -15.79 -1.15 -15.75
C VAL A 135 -15.49 -0.11 -16.81
N GLU A 136 -16.47 0.18 -17.67
CA GLU A 136 -16.37 1.23 -18.66
C GLU A 136 -16.06 2.57 -18.00
N GLY A 137 -15.11 3.30 -18.59
CA GLY A 137 -14.68 4.59 -18.08
C GLY A 137 -13.79 4.53 -16.82
N HIS A 138 -13.43 3.34 -16.31
CA HIS A 138 -12.55 3.19 -15.14
C HIS A 138 -11.20 2.56 -15.47
N ILE A 139 -10.22 2.88 -14.64
CA ILE A 139 -8.83 2.41 -14.74
C ILE A 139 -8.29 2.10 -13.34
N ALA A 140 -7.27 1.24 -13.29
CA ALA A 140 -6.64 0.84 -12.04
C ALA A 140 -5.13 0.65 -12.21
N LEU A 141 -4.40 0.79 -11.11
CA LEU A 141 -3.01 0.37 -11.04
C LEU A 141 -2.88 -1.13 -11.29
N SER A 142 -1.75 -1.54 -11.85
CA SER A 142 -1.42 -2.97 -11.97
C SER A 142 -1.31 -3.63 -10.59
N TYR A 143 -1.43 -4.96 -10.55
CA TYR A 143 -1.25 -5.71 -9.29
C TYR A 143 0.11 -5.48 -8.65
N GLY A 144 1.17 -5.36 -9.45
CA GLY A 144 2.50 -5.02 -8.94
C GLY A 144 2.51 -3.66 -8.24
N LEU A 145 2.05 -2.61 -8.92
CA LEU A 145 2.02 -1.27 -8.31
C LEU A 145 1.12 -1.21 -7.07
N TRP A 146 0.00 -1.92 -7.06
CA TRP A 146 -0.80 -2.06 -5.85
C TRP A 146 -0.02 -2.72 -4.71
N GLN A 147 0.60 -3.87 -4.96
CA GLN A 147 1.30 -4.62 -3.92
C GLN A 147 2.49 -3.85 -3.35
N TRP A 148 3.23 -3.13 -4.19
CA TRP A 148 4.53 -2.55 -3.84
C TRP A 148 4.50 -1.05 -3.56
N ILE A 149 3.47 -0.32 -4.02
CA ILE A 149 3.30 1.12 -3.72
C ILE A 149 2.11 1.33 -2.79
N VAL A 150 0.94 0.79 -3.13
CA VAL A 150 -0.30 1.10 -2.41
C VAL A 150 -0.31 0.49 -1.02
N VAL A 151 -0.04 -0.82 -0.91
CA VAL A 151 -0.13 -1.52 0.38
C VAL A 151 0.87 -0.99 1.42
N PRO A 152 2.17 -0.80 1.10
CA PRO A 152 3.11 -0.12 2.00
C PRO A 152 2.72 1.32 2.29
N GLY A 153 2.38 2.08 1.24
CA GLY A 153 2.04 3.49 1.35
C GLY A 153 0.82 3.79 2.23
N LEU A 154 -0.15 2.88 2.30
CA LEU A 154 -1.29 3.03 3.20
C LEU A 154 -0.86 3.03 4.67
N LEU A 155 0.09 2.17 5.04
CA LEU A 155 0.61 2.14 6.41
C LEU A 155 1.47 3.37 6.70
N GLU A 156 2.24 3.86 5.73
CA GLU A 156 3.01 5.10 5.86
C GLU A 156 2.08 6.30 6.14
N ILE A 157 0.98 6.43 5.40
CA ILE A 157 0.00 7.50 5.59
C ILE A 157 -0.71 7.34 6.95
N GLU A 158 -1.11 6.11 7.33
CA GLU A 158 -1.73 5.85 8.63
C GLU A 158 -0.80 6.23 9.79
N LEU A 159 0.47 5.85 9.73
CA LEU A 159 1.47 6.21 10.74
C LEU A 159 1.69 7.71 10.83
N LYS A 160 1.72 8.42 9.69
CA LYS A 160 1.77 9.88 9.68
C LYS A 160 0.57 10.46 10.43
N ASP A 161 -0.65 10.07 10.06
CA ASP A 161 -1.87 10.64 10.61
C ASP A 161 -1.99 10.36 12.12
N LEU A 162 -1.60 9.16 12.58
CA LEU A 162 -1.55 8.80 14.00
C LEU A 162 -0.50 9.61 14.77
N ALA A 163 0.70 9.80 14.21
CA ALA A 163 1.76 10.59 14.84
C ALA A 163 1.41 12.09 14.89
N GLU A 164 0.81 12.65 13.84
CA GLU A 164 0.30 14.03 13.82
C GLU A 164 -0.82 14.21 14.85
N ALA A 165 -1.75 13.26 14.97
CA ALA A 165 -2.78 13.27 16.00
C ALA A 165 -2.21 13.22 17.43
N ALA A 166 -1.03 12.62 17.61
CA ALA A 166 -0.27 12.62 18.85
C ALA A 166 0.57 13.90 19.08
N GLY A 167 0.48 14.90 18.18
CA GLY A 167 1.14 16.19 18.29
C GLY A 167 2.57 16.24 17.72
N ALA A 168 2.97 15.27 16.90
CA ALA A 168 4.26 15.30 16.21
C ALA A 168 4.21 16.09 14.89
N GLU A 169 5.35 16.67 14.49
CA GLU A 169 5.57 17.10 13.10
C GLU A 169 6.01 15.86 12.29
N VAL A 170 5.37 15.61 11.14
CA VAL A 170 5.70 14.48 10.27
C VAL A 170 5.99 14.94 8.86
N ARG A 171 7.04 14.39 8.24
CA ARG A 171 7.32 14.53 6.81
C ARG A 171 7.43 13.17 6.15
N LEU A 172 6.68 12.96 5.07
CA LEU A 172 6.75 11.74 4.26
C LEU A 172 7.88 11.83 3.22
N TRP A 173 8.55 10.70 3.02
CA TRP A 173 9.54 10.43 1.99
C TRP A 173 10.64 11.50 1.84
N PRO A 174 11.27 11.94 2.95
CA PRO A 174 12.32 12.94 2.92
C PRO A 174 13.49 12.53 2.00
N PHE A 175 14.12 13.55 1.40
CA PHE A 175 15.32 13.41 0.57
C PHE A 175 15.17 12.49 -0.66
N GLY A 176 13.93 12.28 -1.13
CA GLY A 176 13.68 11.46 -2.32
C GLY A 176 13.72 9.97 -2.02
N ASP A 177 13.08 9.58 -0.90
CA ASP A 177 12.91 8.20 -0.44
C ASP A 177 14.08 7.58 0.33
N SER A 178 14.94 8.39 0.97
CA SER A 178 15.98 7.85 1.87
C SER A 178 15.38 7.09 3.08
N TYR A 179 14.15 7.41 3.46
CA TYR A 179 13.32 6.67 4.41
C TYR A 179 11.87 7.17 4.31
N ASP A 180 10.92 6.42 4.85
CA ASP A 180 9.48 6.66 4.62
C ASP A 180 8.91 7.82 5.45
N LEU A 181 9.26 7.94 6.74
CA LEU A 181 8.75 9.01 7.61
C LEU A 181 9.86 9.66 8.45
N HIS A 182 9.85 10.99 8.50
CA HIS A 182 10.54 11.76 9.51
C HIS A 182 9.54 12.28 10.53
N ILE A 183 9.58 11.78 11.76
CA ILE A 183 8.70 12.20 12.84
C ILE A 183 9.53 12.99 13.85
N ALA A 184 9.06 14.16 14.27
CA ALA A 184 9.71 14.98 15.30
C ALA A 184 8.70 15.43 16.35
N LYS A 185 9.01 15.22 17.63
CA LYS A 185 8.18 15.65 18.76
C LYS A 185 9.03 15.87 20.00
N ASN A 186 8.86 17.01 20.68
CA ASN A 186 9.53 17.34 21.95
C ASN A 186 11.06 17.14 21.93
N GLY A 187 11.71 17.42 20.79
CA GLY A 187 13.16 17.26 20.61
C GLY A 187 13.62 15.82 20.32
N VAL A 188 12.70 14.86 20.27
CA VAL A 188 12.94 13.48 19.82
C VAL A 188 12.62 13.35 18.34
N THR A 189 13.39 12.54 17.63
CA THR A 189 13.22 12.30 16.19
C THR A 189 13.24 10.80 15.88
N TRP A 190 12.29 10.37 15.05
CA TRP A 190 12.22 9.02 14.51
C TRP A 190 12.37 9.09 12.99
N ARG A 191 13.40 8.40 12.46
CA ARG A 191 13.59 8.17 11.02
C ARG A 191 13.08 6.77 10.71
N VAL A 192 11.90 6.69 10.12
CA VAL A 192 11.13 5.44 10.00
C VAL A 192 11.22 4.92 8.57
N ASP A 193 11.45 3.62 8.45
CA ASP A 193 11.35 2.85 7.20
C ASP A 193 10.35 1.72 7.41
N VAL A 194 9.27 1.71 6.65
CA VAL A 194 8.13 0.81 6.79
C VAL A 194 8.32 -0.41 5.90
N LYS A 195 8.09 -1.59 6.46
CA LYS A 195 8.11 -2.86 5.72
C LYS A 195 6.87 -3.69 6.03
N THR A 196 6.01 -3.89 5.04
CA THR A 196 4.72 -4.60 5.19
C THR A 196 4.82 -6.11 5.01
N TRP A 197 6.02 -6.64 4.76
CA TRP A 197 6.33 -8.07 4.79
C TRP A 197 7.64 -8.29 5.55
N ALA A 198 7.73 -9.41 6.26
CA ALA A 198 8.95 -9.81 6.93
C ALA A 198 9.75 -10.77 6.03
N ASP A 199 10.82 -10.26 5.43
CA ASP A 199 11.85 -11.06 4.77
C ASP A 199 13.22 -10.68 5.38
N PRO A 200 13.60 -11.27 6.53
CA PRO A 200 14.79 -10.84 7.25
C PRO A 200 16.08 -10.90 6.42
N GLN A 201 16.21 -11.88 5.55
CA GLN A 201 17.38 -12.02 4.68
C GLN A 201 17.36 -11.00 3.55
N GLY A 202 16.22 -10.87 2.84
CA GLY A 202 16.08 -9.90 1.75
C GLY A 202 16.26 -8.46 2.24
N ILE A 203 15.68 -8.10 3.38
CA ILE A 203 15.86 -6.78 3.99
C ILE A 203 17.33 -6.55 4.36
N ALA A 204 18.00 -7.53 4.94
CA ALA A 204 19.42 -7.40 5.29
C ALA A 204 20.36 -7.33 4.09
N GLU A 205 20.04 -8.01 2.99
CA GLU A 205 20.74 -7.86 1.72
C GLU A 205 20.53 -6.46 1.15
N GLN A 206 19.29 -5.98 1.13
CA GLN A 206 18.96 -4.63 0.67
C GLN A 206 19.71 -3.57 1.48
N MET A 207 19.65 -3.63 2.80
CA MET A 207 20.29 -2.64 3.70
C MET A 207 21.82 -2.68 3.65
N ARG A 208 22.43 -3.84 3.35
CA ARG A 208 23.88 -3.93 3.13
C ARG A 208 24.33 -3.36 1.79
N ASN A 209 23.45 -3.40 0.79
CA ASN A 209 23.73 -2.88 -0.54
C ASN A 209 23.35 -1.41 -0.69
N ASP A 210 22.63 -0.85 0.28
CA ASP A 210 22.27 0.55 0.32
C ASP A 210 23.52 1.41 0.60
N PRO A 211 23.89 2.34 -0.30
CA PRO A 211 25.02 3.25 -0.09
C PRO A 211 24.86 4.17 1.13
N GLU A 212 23.62 4.51 1.51
CA GLU A 212 23.32 5.35 2.68
C GLU A 212 23.34 4.54 3.99
N GLY A 213 23.17 3.21 3.87
CA GLY A 213 23.07 2.28 4.99
C GLY A 213 21.82 2.52 5.84
N CYS A 214 21.66 1.72 6.90
CA CYS A 214 20.47 1.78 7.77
C CYS A 214 20.75 2.32 9.18
N SER A 215 21.92 2.93 9.40
CA SER A 215 22.31 3.43 10.70
C SER A 215 21.39 4.57 11.15
N GLY A 216 20.80 4.41 12.34
CA GLY A 216 19.86 5.37 12.91
C GLY A 216 18.44 5.31 12.30
N LEU A 217 18.15 4.34 11.43
CA LEU A 217 16.79 4.07 10.98
C LEU A 217 16.05 3.20 11.99
N ILE A 218 14.74 3.42 12.05
CA ILE A 218 13.78 2.60 12.77
C ILE A 218 12.97 1.84 11.72
N LEU A 219 13.28 0.57 11.55
CA LEU A 219 12.51 -0.35 10.74
C LEU A 219 11.21 -0.68 11.46
N VAL A 220 10.09 -0.35 10.82
CA VAL A 220 8.75 -0.60 11.33
C VAL A 220 8.08 -1.67 10.51
N ILE A 221 7.62 -2.71 11.19
CA ILE A 221 6.77 -3.74 10.61
C ILE A 221 5.37 -3.71 11.25
N PRO A 222 4.32 -4.12 10.54
CA PRO A 222 3.01 -4.30 11.15
C PRO A 222 3.03 -5.19 12.40
N GLU A 223 2.19 -4.88 13.40
CA GLU A 223 2.11 -5.60 14.67
C GLU A 223 1.87 -7.11 14.52
N HIS A 224 1.08 -7.53 13.54
CA HIS A 224 0.86 -8.96 13.26
C HIS A 224 2.14 -9.70 12.80
N LEU A 225 3.19 -8.97 12.43
CA LEU A 225 4.53 -9.51 12.13
C LEU A 225 5.49 -9.42 13.32
N SER A 226 5.02 -9.09 14.52
CA SER A 226 5.85 -8.92 15.74
C SER A 226 6.76 -10.12 16.03
N GLY A 227 6.35 -11.35 15.65
CA GLY A 227 7.16 -12.56 15.75
C GLY A 227 8.49 -12.51 14.97
N TYR A 228 8.63 -11.61 13.98
CA TYR A 228 9.87 -11.42 13.21
C TYR A 228 10.81 -10.36 13.80
N THR A 229 10.38 -9.56 14.78
CA THR A 229 11.19 -8.48 15.37
C THR A 229 12.53 -8.99 15.89
N GLY A 230 12.56 -10.13 16.60
CA GLY A 230 13.79 -10.69 17.17
C GLY A 230 14.81 -11.15 16.12
N VAL A 231 14.35 -11.75 15.01
CA VAL A 231 15.26 -12.14 13.92
C VAL A 231 15.74 -10.92 13.15
N LEU A 232 14.86 -9.96 12.86
CA LEU A 232 15.22 -8.71 12.18
C LEU A 232 16.21 -7.89 13.02
N ALA A 233 15.99 -7.75 14.33
CA ALA A 233 16.89 -7.05 15.23
C ALA A 233 18.27 -7.70 15.29
N ARG A 234 18.36 -9.03 15.27
CA ARG A 234 19.64 -9.74 15.22
C ARG A 234 20.43 -9.45 13.94
N VAL A 235 19.73 -9.30 12.82
CA VAL A 235 20.37 -9.13 11.52
C VAL A 235 20.68 -7.66 11.23
N LEU A 236 19.80 -6.74 11.62
CA LEU A 236 19.89 -5.31 11.30
C LEU A 236 20.49 -4.46 12.42
N GLY A 237 20.41 -4.91 13.67
CA GLY A 237 21.03 -4.25 14.82
C GLY A 237 22.53 -4.01 14.65
N PRO A 238 23.32 -4.99 14.17
CA PRO A 238 24.74 -4.78 13.85
C PRO A 238 25.00 -3.73 12.76
N LEU A 239 24.01 -3.40 11.94
CA LEU A 239 24.07 -2.35 10.93
C LEU A 239 23.60 -0.98 11.46
N GLY A 240 23.21 -0.90 12.73
CA GLY A 240 22.78 0.33 13.41
C GLY A 240 21.31 0.68 13.25
N ALA A 241 20.48 -0.23 12.73
CA ALA A 241 19.04 -0.05 12.67
C ALA A 241 18.34 -0.60 13.92
N ARG A 242 17.25 0.06 14.31
CA ARG A 242 16.32 -0.40 15.34
C ARG A 242 15.12 -1.04 14.68
N VAL A 243 14.56 -2.11 15.26
CA VAL A 243 13.36 -2.77 14.72
C VAL A 243 12.25 -2.75 15.76
N ILE A 244 11.09 -2.21 15.40
CA ILE A 244 9.88 -2.18 16.24
C ILE A 244 8.63 -2.42 15.38
N THR A 245 7.47 -2.54 16.03
CA THR A 245 6.19 -2.60 15.32
C THR A 245 5.58 -1.21 15.12
N ASP A 246 4.61 -1.10 14.22
CA ASP A 246 3.79 0.11 14.02
C ASP A 246 3.12 0.58 15.32
N VAL A 247 2.52 -0.36 16.08
CA VAL A 247 1.92 -0.06 17.39
C VAL A 247 2.97 0.43 18.39
N ALA A 248 4.15 -0.20 18.45
CA ALA A 248 5.22 0.24 19.33
C ALA A 248 5.75 1.64 18.96
N LEU A 249 5.91 1.93 17.67
CA LEU A 249 6.31 3.27 17.21
C LEU A 249 5.32 4.34 17.69
N ILE A 250 4.03 4.13 17.46
CA ILE A 250 3.01 5.14 17.83
C ILE A 250 2.95 5.33 19.34
N ASN A 251 3.11 4.27 20.14
CA ASN A 251 3.19 4.38 21.60
C ASN A 251 4.39 5.23 22.06
N GLU A 252 5.55 5.11 21.41
CA GLU A 252 6.71 5.97 21.70
C GLU A 252 6.46 7.43 21.36
N VAL A 253 5.83 7.70 20.21
CA VAL A 253 5.48 9.06 19.80
C VAL A 253 4.47 9.67 20.76
N ILE A 254 3.48 8.90 21.23
CA ILE A 254 2.50 9.37 22.22
C ILE A 254 3.18 9.72 23.56
N ALA A 255 4.12 8.88 24.00
CA ALA A 255 4.78 9.02 25.31
C ALA A 255 5.82 10.15 25.37
N ALA A 256 6.35 10.61 24.23
CA ALA A 256 7.29 11.73 24.13
C ALA A 256 6.61 13.09 24.35
#